data_AF-C9YSI5-F1
#
_entry.id   AF-C9YSI5-F1
#
_cell.length_a   1.000
_cell.length_b   1.000
_cell.length_c   1.000
_cell.angle_alpha   90.00
_cell.angle_beta   90.00
_cell.angle_gamma   90.00
#
_symmetry.space_group_name_H-M   'P 1'
#
loop_
_entity.id
_entity.type
_entity.pdbx_description
1 polymer ?
#
loop_
_entity_poly.entity_id
_entity_poly.type
_entity_poly.pdbx_seq_one_letter_code
_entity_poly.pdbx_strand_id
1 'polypeptide(L)'
;GVGFTQYATAPYTNNTVDDNLYADTEHGWDTYGTSIGNVKAPTLDIIREMGTWGTLYGLELYENYPTALEDHFGGSQRATVIATATAAACAITTGNTNAGLSAWYLSMYLHKEAHGRLGFFGYDLQDQCGATNVFSYQSDEGLLAELRGANYPNYAMKITSEFAAACRSTIWESSQRVGCIA
;
A
#
# COMPACT_ATOMS: atom_id res chain seq x y z
N GLY A 1 -2.72 4.26 28.00
CA GLY A 1 -3.99 4.80 27.46
C GLY A 1 -4.73 3.70 26.73
N VAL A 2 -5.88 4.01 26.11
CA VAL A 2 -6.69 3.02 25.34
C VAL A 2 -5.91 2.45 24.13
N GLY A 3 -5.09 3.27 23.46
CA GLY A 3 -4.17 2.81 22.41
C GLY A 3 -4.77 2.79 21.00
N PHE A 4 -4.16 2.02 20.10
CA PHE A 4 -4.42 2.03 18.65
C PHE A 4 -4.85 0.67 18.07
N THR A 5 -5.48 -0.17 18.88
CA THR A 5 -5.81 -1.56 18.52
C THR A 5 -6.52 -1.67 17.17
N GLN A 6 -7.57 -0.87 16.92
CA GLN A 6 -8.35 -0.99 15.69
C GLN A 6 -7.68 -0.38 14.45
N TYR A 7 -6.69 0.50 14.64
CA TYR A 7 -5.83 0.92 13.53
C TYR A 7 -4.91 -0.22 13.08
N ALA A 8 -4.47 -1.06 14.03
CA ALA A 8 -3.65 -2.22 13.73
C ALA A 8 -4.49 -3.38 13.19
N THR A 9 -5.68 -3.67 13.74
CA THR A 9 -6.47 -4.85 13.35
C THR A 9 -7.00 -4.79 11.93
N ALA A 10 -7.46 -3.64 11.46
CA ALA A 10 -8.06 -3.49 10.12
C ALA A 10 -7.29 -4.18 8.98
N PRO A 11 -5.95 -4.06 8.89
CA PRO A 11 -5.16 -4.74 7.86
C PRO A 11 -4.89 -6.24 8.07
N TYR A 12 -5.22 -6.83 9.23
CA TYR A 12 -5.01 -8.28 9.48
C TYR A 12 -6.27 -9.02 9.95
N THR A 13 -7.44 -8.39 9.90
CA THR A 13 -8.73 -9.00 10.25
C THR A 13 -9.68 -8.99 9.06
N ASN A 14 -10.64 -9.93 9.06
CA ASN A 14 -11.75 -10.00 8.11
C ASN A 14 -11.35 -10.17 6.63
N ASN A 15 -10.08 -10.51 6.37
CA ASN A 15 -9.51 -10.77 5.04
C ASN A 15 -9.71 -9.63 4.01
N THR A 16 -9.95 -8.40 4.46
CA THR A 16 -10.23 -7.27 3.57
C THR A 16 -9.00 -6.83 2.79
N VAL A 17 -7.81 -6.90 3.40
CA VAL A 17 -6.54 -6.67 2.69
C VAL A 17 -6.27 -7.81 1.73
N ASP A 18 -6.48 -9.06 2.17
CA ASP A 18 -6.23 -10.24 1.35
C ASP A 18 -7.08 -10.22 0.08
N ASP A 19 -8.37 -9.92 0.18
CA ASP A 19 -9.28 -9.83 -0.98
C ASP A 19 -8.76 -8.83 -2.04
N ASN A 20 -8.45 -7.60 -1.61
CA ASN A 20 -7.91 -6.58 -2.51
C ASN A 20 -6.53 -6.98 -3.07
N LEU A 21 -5.66 -7.58 -2.26
CA LEU A 21 -4.33 -8.00 -2.69
C LEU A 21 -4.39 -9.12 -3.75
N TYR A 22 -5.27 -10.11 -3.57
CA TYR A 22 -5.43 -11.18 -4.55
C TYR A 22 -5.97 -10.65 -5.87
N ALA A 23 -6.99 -9.78 -5.83
CA ALA A 23 -7.54 -9.14 -7.03
C ALA A 23 -6.48 -8.30 -7.76
N ASP A 24 -5.75 -7.45 -7.03
CA ASP A 24 -4.70 -6.61 -7.60
C ASP A 24 -3.56 -7.45 -8.20
N THR A 25 -3.18 -8.54 -7.55
CA THR A 25 -2.10 -9.42 -8.02
C THR A 25 -2.50 -10.17 -9.29
N GLU A 26 -3.72 -10.70 -9.35
CA GLU A 26 -4.27 -11.36 -10.53
C GLU A 26 -4.35 -10.39 -11.71
N HIS A 27 -4.80 -9.16 -11.48
CA HIS A 27 -4.81 -8.12 -12.50
C HIS A 27 -3.41 -7.82 -13.05
N GLY A 28 -2.40 -7.74 -12.19
CA GLY A 28 -1.00 -7.54 -12.60
C GLY A 28 -0.45 -8.70 -13.44
N TRP A 29 -0.78 -9.94 -13.06
CA TRP A 29 -0.40 -11.15 -13.80
C TRP A 29 -1.03 -11.21 -15.18
N ASP A 30 -2.33 -10.96 -15.27
CA ASP A 30 -3.07 -11.00 -16.55
C ASP A 30 -2.65 -9.87 -17.49
N THR A 31 -2.44 -8.66 -16.95
CA THR A 31 -2.13 -7.47 -17.75
C THR A 31 -0.71 -7.50 -18.30
N TYR A 32 0.26 -7.96 -17.50
CA TYR A 32 1.68 -7.91 -17.85
C TYR A 32 2.30 -9.27 -18.17
N GLY A 33 1.51 -10.35 -18.14
CA GLY A 33 2.00 -11.72 -18.31
C GLY A 33 3.04 -12.10 -17.25
N THR A 34 2.95 -11.47 -16.07
CA THR A 34 3.84 -11.73 -14.95
C THR A 34 3.35 -12.96 -14.20
N SER A 35 4.24 -13.57 -13.44
CA SER A 35 3.93 -14.70 -12.59
C SER A 35 4.94 -14.75 -11.48
N ILE A 36 4.79 -15.76 -10.63
CA ILE A 36 5.80 -16.09 -9.64
C ILE A 36 7.16 -16.26 -10.31
N GLY A 37 8.15 -15.45 -9.89
CA GLY A 37 9.50 -15.42 -10.46
C GLY A 37 9.64 -14.76 -11.84
N ASN A 38 8.55 -14.28 -12.44
CA ASN A 38 8.55 -13.56 -13.71
C ASN A 38 7.99 -12.15 -13.51
N VAL A 39 8.91 -11.18 -13.38
CA VAL A 39 8.59 -9.79 -13.04
C VAL A 39 8.88 -8.85 -14.21
N LYS A 40 8.23 -7.70 -14.21
CA LYS A 40 8.48 -6.64 -15.19
C LYS A 40 9.37 -5.55 -14.63
N ALA A 41 10.23 -4.97 -15.46
CA ALA A 41 11.04 -3.82 -15.03
C ALA A 41 10.15 -2.69 -14.48
N PRO A 42 10.50 -2.08 -13.34
CA PRO A 42 9.69 -1.04 -12.72
C PRO A 42 9.66 0.20 -13.61
N THR A 43 8.50 0.49 -14.18
CA THR A 43 8.23 1.69 -14.97
C THR A 43 7.09 2.46 -14.34
N LEU A 44 7.06 3.78 -14.57
CA LEU A 44 6.02 4.63 -14.01
C LEU A 44 4.62 4.29 -14.56
N ASP A 45 4.54 3.74 -15.76
CA ASP A 45 3.27 3.33 -16.36
C ASP A 45 2.68 2.11 -15.65
N ILE A 46 3.52 1.13 -15.27
CA ILE A 46 3.07 -0.01 -14.44
C ILE A 46 2.63 0.45 -13.06
N ILE A 47 3.41 1.35 -12.43
CA ILE A 47 3.08 1.91 -11.11
C ILE A 47 1.74 2.66 -11.17
N ARG A 48 1.49 3.41 -12.24
CA ARG A 48 0.23 4.13 -12.43
C ARG A 48 -0.93 3.20 -12.67
N GLU A 49 -0.78 2.19 -13.52
CA GLU A 49 -1.84 1.23 -13.80
C GLU A 49 -2.23 0.46 -12.55
N MET A 50 -1.25 -0.22 -11.93
CA MET A 50 -1.47 -1.00 -10.71
C MET A 50 -1.99 -0.11 -9.57
N GLY A 51 -1.36 1.05 -9.37
CA GLY A 51 -1.74 2.02 -8.35
C GLY A 51 -3.17 2.55 -8.51
N THR A 52 -3.62 2.74 -9.75
CA THR A 52 -4.97 3.23 -10.04
C THR A 52 -5.99 2.12 -9.94
N TRP A 53 -5.76 1.00 -10.63
CA TRP A 53 -6.71 -0.12 -10.66
C TRP A 53 -6.99 -0.66 -9.27
N GLY A 54 -5.93 -0.93 -8.48
CA GLY A 54 -6.11 -1.49 -7.15
C GLY A 54 -6.72 -0.53 -6.14
N THR A 55 -6.48 0.77 -6.33
CA THR A 55 -7.17 1.77 -5.51
C THR A 55 -8.65 1.85 -5.84
N LEU A 56 -9.01 1.80 -7.12
CA LEU A 56 -10.41 1.83 -7.55
C LEU A 56 -11.15 0.57 -7.09
N TYR A 57 -10.57 -0.62 -7.27
CA TYR A 57 -11.16 -1.87 -6.76
C TYR A 57 -11.39 -1.80 -5.26
N GLY A 58 -10.38 -1.39 -4.48
CA GLY A 58 -10.50 -1.27 -3.03
C GLY A 58 -11.56 -0.25 -2.59
N LEU A 59 -11.70 0.88 -3.28
CA LEU A 59 -12.74 1.87 -2.99
C LEU A 59 -14.14 1.35 -3.34
N GLU A 60 -14.28 0.72 -4.51
CA GLU A 60 -15.53 0.09 -4.95
C GLU A 60 -15.96 -1.02 -3.99
N LEU A 61 -15.02 -1.78 -3.41
CA LEU A 61 -15.32 -2.80 -2.39
C LEU A 61 -16.03 -2.18 -1.18
N TYR A 62 -15.54 -1.04 -0.67
CA TYR A 62 -16.18 -0.34 0.45
C TYR A 62 -17.51 0.33 0.06
N GLU A 63 -17.70 0.70 -1.19
CA GLU A 63 -18.96 1.29 -1.68
C GLU A 63 -20.04 0.22 -1.93
N ASN A 64 -19.65 -0.92 -2.48
CA ASN A 64 -20.54 -2.03 -2.81
C ASN A 64 -20.95 -2.84 -1.57
N TYR A 65 -20.10 -2.88 -0.54
CA TYR A 65 -20.36 -3.61 0.71
C TYR A 65 -20.39 -2.65 1.91
N PRO A 66 -21.56 -2.11 2.28
CA PRO A 66 -21.70 -1.19 3.42
C PRO A 66 -21.17 -1.76 4.74
N THR A 67 -21.21 -3.08 4.92
CA THR A 67 -20.67 -3.77 6.10
C THR A 67 -19.15 -3.65 6.20
N ALA A 68 -18.42 -3.62 5.07
CA ALA A 68 -16.98 -3.39 5.08
C ALA A 68 -16.64 -1.95 5.46
N LEU A 69 -17.47 -0.98 5.03
CA LEU A 69 -17.30 0.43 5.40
C LEU A 69 -17.64 0.67 6.87
N GLU A 70 -18.61 -0.06 7.43
CA GLU A 70 -18.94 -0.04 8.86
C GLU A 70 -17.84 -0.68 9.72
N ASP A 71 -17.31 -1.83 9.30
CA ASP A 71 -16.20 -2.53 9.97
C ASP A 71 -14.93 -1.65 10.00
N HIS A 72 -14.60 -1.03 8.86
CA HIS A 72 -13.54 -0.03 8.75
C HIS A 72 -14.10 1.40 8.77
N PHE A 73 -14.79 1.74 9.86
CA PHE A 73 -15.42 3.06 10.05
C PHE A 73 -14.40 4.21 9.98
N GLY A 74 -13.16 3.99 10.40
CA GLY A 74 -12.09 4.98 10.37
C GLY A 74 -11.48 5.12 8.97
N GLY A 75 -11.40 6.36 8.46
CA GLY A 75 -10.79 6.62 7.15
C GLY A 75 -9.35 6.12 7.02
N SER A 76 -8.56 6.26 8.09
CA SER A 76 -7.18 5.74 8.15
C SER A 76 -7.09 4.22 8.06
N GLN A 77 -8.09 3.47 8.55
CA GLN A 77 -8.14 2.02 8.39
C GLN A 77 -8.30 1.68 6.92
N ARG A 78 -9.29 2.29 6.25
CA ARG A 78 -9.55 2.08 4.82
C ARG A 78 -8.35 2.49 3.96
N ALA A 79 -7.77 3.65 4.23
CA ALA A 79 -6.58 4.13 3.53
C ALA A 79 -5.41 3.13 3.67
N THR A 80 -5.17 2.62 4.88
CA THR A 80 -4.13 1.61 5.11
C THR A 80 -4.41 0.33 4.34
N VAL A 81 -5.63 -0.19 4.40
CA VAL A 81 -6.03 -1.45 3.75
C VAL A 81 -5.85 -1.38 2.24
N ILE A 82 -6.37 -0.33 1.60
CA ILE A 82 -6.32 -0.19 0.15
C ILE A 82 -4.88 -0.02 -0.34
N ALA A 83 -4.14 0.93 0.23
CA ALA A 83 -2.77 1.18 -0.22
C ALA A 83 -1.81 0.02 0.10
N THR A 84 -2.05 -0.74 1.16
CA THR A 84 -1.26 -1.96 1.47
C THR A 84 -1.36 -2.99 0.36
N ALA A 85 -2.59 -3.32 -0.04
CA ALA A 85 -2.85 -4.30 -1.09
C ALA A 85 -2.25 -3.84 -2.43
N THR A 86 -2.56 -2.62 -2.84
CA THR A 86 -2.10 -2.06 -4.11
C THR A 86 -0.58 -1.88 -4.19
N ALA A 87 0.06 -1.48 -3.10
CA ALA A 87 1.53 -1.40 -3.05
C ALA A 87 2.18 -2.78 -3.13
N ALA A 88 1.61 -3.77 -2.46
CA ALA A 88 2.13 -5.13 -2.48
C ALA A 88 1.97 -5.78 -3.85
N ALA A 89 0.82 -5.65 -4.50
CA ALA A 89 0.61 -6.15 -5.86
C ALA A 89 1.53 -5.48 -6.89
N CYS A 90 1.76 -4.16 -6.78
CA CYS A 90 2.73 -3.46 -7.63
C CYS A 90 4.16 -3.99 -7.39
N ALA A 91 4.56 -4.19 -6.13
CA ALA A 91 5.87 -4.74 -5.79
C ALA A 91 6.06 -6.18 -6.32
N ILE A 92 5.02 -7.02 -6.24
CA ILE A 92 5.01 -8.39 -6.80
C ILE A 92 5.15 -8.34 -8.32
N THR A 93 4.42 -7.47 -8.99
CA THR A 93 4.45 -7.33 -10.46
C THR A 93 5.83 -6.87 -10.96
N THR A 94 6.48 -5.94 -10.24
CA THR A 94 7.75 -5.35 -10.69
C THR A 94 9.01 -5.95 -10.05
N GLY A 95 8.88 -6.78 -9.02
CA GLY A 95 10.00 -7.26 -8.21
C GLY A 95 10.79 -6.10 -7.55
N ASN A 96 10.13 -4.98 -7.26
CA ASN A 96 10.77 -3.77 -6.76
C ASN A 96 9.89 -3.07 -5.72
N THR A 97 10.39 -3.00 -4.49
CA THR A 97 9.67 -2.45 -3.34
C THR A 97 9.54 -0.93 -3.37
N ASN A 98 10.46 -0.19 -4.01
CA ASN A 98 10.31 1.25 -4.23
C ASN A 98 9.21 1.55 -5.26
N ALA A 99 9.03 0.69 -6.27
CA ALA A 99 7.89 0.80 -7.17
C ALA A 99 6.57 0.58 -6.41
N GLY A 100 6.53 -0.40 -5.51
CA GLY A 100 5.42 -0.61 -4.57
C GLY A 100 5.14 0.61 -3.68
N LEU A 101 6.18 1.24 -3.10
CA LEU A 101 6.02 2.49 -2.33
C LEU A 101 5.46 3.64 -3.18
N SER A 102 5.81 3.70 -4.47
CA SER A 102 5.22 4.71 -5.37
C SER A 102 3.73 4.46 -5.58
N ALA A 103 3.32 3.20 -5.71
CA ALA A 103 1.92 2.82 -5.81
C ALA A 103 1.14 3.08 -4.51
N TRP A 104 1.76 2.87 -3.34
CA TRP A 104 1.18 3.27 -2.04
C TRP A 104 0.79 4.75 -2.04
N TYR A 105 1.74 5.63 -2.40
CA TYR A 105 1.49 7.07 -2.37
C TYR A 105 0.48 7.51 -3.42
N LEU A 106 0.50 6.89 -4.61
CA LEU A 106 -0.52 7.12 -5.62
C LEU A 106 -1.92 6.73 -5.10
N SER A 107 -2.03 5.60 -4.41
CA SER A 107 -3.29 5.14 -3.81
C SER A 107 -3.84 6.14 -2.80
N MET A 108 -2.97 6.71 -1.96
CA MET A 108 -3.34 7.74 -0.99
C MET A 108 -3.91 8.99 -1.68
N TYR A 109 -3.30 9.42 -2.79
CA TYR A 109 -3.79 10.57 -3.55
C TYR A 109 -5.15 10.30 -4.19
N LEU A 110 -5.30 9.16 -4.86
CA LEU A 110 -6.56 8.77 -5.50
C LEU A 110 -7.69 8.61 -4.49
N HIS A 111 -7.43 7.97 -3.35
CA HIS A 111 -8.42 7.82 -2.27
C HIS A 111 -8.89 9.18 -1.74
N LYS A 112 -7.96 10.11 -1.51
CA LYS A 112 -8.28 11.47 -1.04
C LYS A 112 -9.23 12.19 -2.00
N GLU A 113 -8.97 12.09 -3.30
CA GLU A 113 -9.80 12.72 -4.32
C GLU A 113 -11.14 12.00 -4.53
N ALA A 114 -11.17 10.67 -4.46
CA ALA A 114 -12.39 9.89 -4.67
C ALA A 114 -13.45 10.15 -3.58
N HIS A 115 -13.05 10.18 -2.30
CA HIS A 115 -13.99 10.27 -1.18
C HIS A 115 -14.01 11.66 -0.51
N GLY A 116 -13.18 12.60 -0.96
CA GLY A 116 -13.01 13.91 -0.32
C GLY A 116 -12.49 13.82 1.13
N ARG A 117 -11.95 12.67 1.51
CA ARG A 117 -11.41 12.35 2.84
C ARG A 117 -10.34 11.26 2.70
N LEU A 118 -9.44 11.17 3.68
CA LEU A 118 -8.44 10.12 3.74
C LEU A 118 -8.36 9.54 5.15
N GLY A 119 -7.54 10.11 6.02
CA GLY A 119 -7.32 9.63 7.39
C GLY A 119 -7.53 10.70 8.46
N PHE A 120 -7.03 10.41 9.67
CA PHE A 120 -7.01 11.37 10.77
C PHE A 120 -6.10 12.59 10.47
N PHE A 121 -6.14 13.60 11.33
CA PHE A 121 -5.33 14.80 11.18
C PHE A 121 -3.82 14.51 11.21
N GLY A 122 -3.12 14.81 10.10
CA GLY A 122 -1.69 14.50 9.96
C GLY A 122 -1.40 13.06 9.53
N TYR A 123 -2.43 12.28 9.19
CA TYR A 123 -2.27 10.94 8.61
C TYR A 123 -1.41 10.97 7.34
N ASP A 124 -1.64 11.96 6.47
CA ASP A 124 -0.99 12.07 5.16
C ASP A 124 0.34 12.83 5.17
N LEU A 125 0.97 13.09 6.32
CA LEU A 125 2.26 13.81 6.36
C LEU A 125 3.32 13.13 5.48
N GLN A 126 3.59 11.85 5.70
CA GLN A 126 4.50 11.10 4.81
C GLN A 126 3.92 10.91 3.42
N ASP A 127 2.59 10.84 3.27
CA ASP A 127 1.99 10.52 1.98
C ASP A 127 2.10 11.72 1.03
N GLN A 128 1.98 12.95 1.52
CA GLN A 128 2.26 14.17 0.77
C GLN A 128 3.76 14.31 0.42
N CYS A 129 4.66 13.96 1.33
CA CYS A 129 6.11 13.92 1.04
C CYS A 129 6.53 12.66 0.27
N GLY A 130 5.62 11.73 0.04
CA GLY A 130 5.93 10.36 -0.32
C GLY A 130 6.51 10.23 -1.72
N ALA A 131 5.74 10.67 -2.72
CA ALA A 131 6.09 10.51 -4.14
C ALA A 131 7.45 11.12 -4.51
N THR A 132 7.79 12.28 -3.93
CA THR A 132 9.10 12.93 -4.15
C THR A 132 10.25 12.15 -3.50
N ASN A 133 10.01 11.55 -2.33
CA ASN A 133 11.07 10.90 -1.56
C ASN A 133 11.24 9.41 -1.88
N VAL A 134 10.44 8.79 -2.76
CA VAL A 134 10.63 7.38 -3.13
C VAL A 134 11.96 7.16 -3.85
N PHE A 135 12.23 7.97 -4.87
CA PHE A 135 13.43 7.87 -5.71
C PHE A 135 14.42 9.01 -5.47
N SER A 136 14.24 9.78 -4.40
CA SER A 136 15.25 10.75 -3.98
C SER A 136 16.55 10.03 -3.62
N TYR A 137 17.67 10.73 -3.78
CA TYR A 137 19.00 10.30 -3.35
C TYR A 137 19.62 11.30 -2.35
N GLN A 138 18.81 12.24 -1.84
CA GLN A 138 19.25 13.23 -0.86
C GLN A 138 19.44 12.60 0.53
N SER A 139 20.21 13.30 1.37
CA SER A 139 20.78 12.81 2.64
C SER A 139 19.83 12.02 3.53
N ASP A 140 18.65 12.57 3.79
CA ASP A 140 17.65 12.08 4.74
C ASP A 140 16.32 11.72 4.05
N GLU A 141 16.34 11.67 2.72
CA GLU A 141 15.19 11.32 1.89
C GLU A 141 15.39 9.98 1.16
N GLY A 142 16.57 9.77 0.58
CA GLY A 142 16.82 8.67 -0.34
C GLY A 142 17.20 7.39 0.37
N LEU A 143 16.29 6.42 0.40
CA LEU A 143 16.57 5.11 0.96
C LEU A 143 15.70 4.02 0.31
N LEU A 144 16.30 2.84 0.10
CA LEU A 144 15.57 1.65 -0.35
C LEU A 144 14.46 1.31 0.63
N ALA A 145 13.29 0.93 0.12
CA ALA A 145 12.11 0.64 0.92
C ALA A 145 12.44 -0.31 2.08
N GLU A 146 13.24 -1.36 1.83
CA GLU A 146 13.69 -2.40 2.77
C GLU A 146 14.64 -1.90 3.86
N LEU A 147 15.27 -0.74 3.68
CA LEU A 147 16.14 -0.12 4.69
C LEU A 147 15.47 1.02 5.47
N ARG A 148 14.32 1.52 5.00
CA ARG A 148 13.52 2.49 5.77
C ARG A 148 13.05 1.90 7.11
N GLY A 149 12.53 2.71 8.00
CA GLY A 149 11.96 2.20 9.25
C GLY A 149 11.23 3.28 10.00
N ALA A 150 10.83 2.98 11.24
CA ALA A 150 10.19 3.95 12.12
C ALA A 150 11.03 5.23 12.28
N ASN A 151 12.36 5.14 12.20
CA ASN A 151 13.24 6.30 12.33
C ASN A 151 13.52 7.05 11.00
N TYR A 152 12.92 6.64 9.88
CA TYR A 152 13.00 7.45 8.65
C TYR A 152 12.19 8.73 8.87
N PRO A 153 12.68 9.94 8.52
CA PRO A 153 12.13 11.20 9.01
C PRO A 153 10.62 11.37 8.81
N ASN A 154 10.11 11.05 7.62
CA ASN A 154 8.68 11.19 7.34
C ASN A 154 7.82 10.09 8.02
N TYR A 155 8.44 9.01 8.49
CA TYR A 155 7.78 7.83 9.05
C TYR A 155 7.76 7.86 10.60
N ALA A 156 8.38 8.86 11.24
CA ALA A 156 8.65 8.82 12.68
C ALA A 156 7.46 9.13 13.60
N MET A 157 6.34 9.61 13.08
CA MET A 157 5.31 10.22 13.91
C MET A 157 3.93 9.55 13.86
N LYS A 158 3.64 8.73 12.85
CA LYS A 158 2.28 8.24 12.61
C LYS A 158 2.13 6.74 12.83
N ILE A 159 0.95 6.33 13.29
CA ILE A 159 0.63 4.94 13.65
C ILE A 159 0.80 4.00 12.45
N THR A 160 0.56 4.50 11.24
CA THR A 160 0.52 3.68 10.01
C THR A 160 1.80 3.73 9.19
N SER A 161 2.78 4.56 9.52
CA SER A 161 4.08 4.52 8.84
C SER A 161 4.89 3.29 9.23
N GLU A 162 4.77 2.85 10.49
CA GLU A 162 5.25 1.54 10.94
C GLU A 162 4.44 0.39 10.31
N PHE A 163 3.16 0.61 9.98
CA PHE A 163 2.31 -0.39 9.31
C PHE A 163 2.58 -0.49 7.80
N ALA A 164 2.90 0.62 7.12
CA ALA A 164 3.47 0.65 5.77
C ALA A 164 4.91 0.08 5.78
N ALA A 165 5.64 0.22 6.88
CA ALA A 165 6.89 -0.51 7.10
C ALA A 165 6.66 -1.98 7.51
N ALA A 166 5.47 -2.38 7.99
CA ALA A 166 5.03 -3.75 8.15
C ALA A 166 4.44 -4.32 6.84
N CYS A 167 4.12 -3.48 5.86
CA CYS A 167 4.07 -3.91 4.47
C CYS A 167 5.44 -4.40 4.01
N ARG A 168 6.56 -4.10 4.69
CA ARG A 168 7.84 -4.77 4.42
C ARG A 168 7.79 -6.25 4.81
N SER A 169 7.21 -6.59 5.96
CA SER A 169 6.99 -8.00 6.33
C SER A 169 5.84 -8.60 5.55
N THR A 170 4.81 -7.84 5.18
CA THR A 170 3.66 -8.36 4.42
C THR A 170 3.99 -8.49 2.94
N ILE A 171 4.76 -7.59 2.31
CA ILE A 171 5.31 -7.73 0.95
C ILE A 171 6.32 -8.87 0.93
N TRP A 172 7.19 -8.97 1.94
CA TRP A 172 8.14 -10.09 2.06
C TRP A 172 7.42 -11.43 2.30
N GLU A 173 6.51 -11.52 3.27
CA GLU A 173 5.75 -12.74 3.60
C GLU A 173 4.71 -13.08 2.54
N SER A 174 4.01 -12.10 1.95
CA SER A 174 3.12 -12.35 0.81
C SER A 174 3.95 -12.81 -0.36
N SER A 175 5.07 -12.17 -0.69
CA SER A 175 6.00 -12.67 -1.69
C SER A 175 6.59 -14.05 -1.36
N GLN A 176 6.70 -14.46 -0.10
CA GLN A 176 7.03 -15.84 0.28
C GLN A 176 5.84 -16.80 0.13
N ARG A 177 4.61 -16.36 0.43
CA ARG A 177 3.37 -17.15 0.29
C ARG A 177 2.95 -17.34 -1.17
N VAL A 178 3.19 -16.35 -2.03
CA VAL A 178 3.09 -16.46 -3.50
C VAL A 178 4.42 -16.91 -4.13
N GLY A 179 5.43 -17.34 -3.36
CA GLY A 179 6.64 -17.99 -3.90
C GLY A 179 7.55 -17.13 -4.82
N CYS A 180 7.40 -15.81 -4.82
CA CYS A 180 8.08 -14.89 -5.75
C CYS A 180 9.52 -14.52 -5.35
N ILE A 181 9.95 -14.79 -4.12
CA ILE A 181 11.34 -14.54 -3.69
C ILE A 181 12.00 -15.88 -3.33
N ALA A 182 12.98 -16.27 -4.15
CA ALA A 182 14.04 -17.23 -3.83
C ALA A 182 15.32 -16.45 -3.52
#